data_AF-A0AAD2CTT4-F1
#
_entry.id   AF-A0AAD2CTT4-F1
#
_cell.length_a   1.000
_cell.length_b   1.000
_cell.length_c   1.000
_cell.angle_alpha   90.00
_cell.angle_beta   90.00
_cell.angle_gamma   90.00
#
_symmetry.space_group_name_H-M   'P 1'
#
loop_
_entity.id
_entity.type
_entity.pdbx_description
1 polymer ?
#
loop_
_entity_poly.entity_id
_entity_poly.type
_entity_poly.pdbx_seq_one_letter_code
_entity_poly.pdbx_strand_id
1 'polypeptide(L)'
;MTSSNDNPTEPDPSKEKLDQVFALIKDGKIIRETDLWGAANKFREARTLLELLATEHPRSTDEEKQIATLYERQAWEYLKESRQCLIEAMKAEKERDEMEESTTFLTLTDDESTARLNTFSSLFSRKLEAEPEELTMENQVSLEERLRNLNQSLPSGFKTSEERMSDLNKGLNRLGLSMYEQKTPFSRFIEDSIPKDEDDQVAEIMAQAKDEVHFENVLAQNSTTGMVKKSNDDDSISDVEDDSDSDSDGDELLSDEQLAMKKVRRRVVLAQMKLAELVALIDEAKGIQANEEKKEEEAALTVNDDSSEDISKPDLEAHFASAKKKLRAARKDLRKATEEWF
;
A
#
# COMPACT_ATOMS: atom_id res chain seq x y z
N MET A 1 -46.54 47.55 -40.40
CA MET A 1 -45.79 47.50 -39.12
C MET A 1 -46.03 46.13 -38.52
N THR A 2 -45.27 45.14 -38.98
CA THR A 2 -45.27 43.79 -38.41
C THR A 2 -44.29 43.82 -37.25
N SER A 3 -44.82 43.81 -36.02
CA SER A 3 -44.01 43.67 -34.82
C SER A 3 -43.26 42.34 -34.90
N SER A 4 -41.96 42.41 -35.17
CA SER A 4 -41.05 41.27 -35.01
C SER A 4 -41.07 40.89 -33.54
N ASN A 5 -41.75 39.79 -33.23
CA ASN A 5 -41.64 39.12 -31.94
C ASN A 5 -40.25 38.46 -31.91
N ASP A 6 -39.23 39.24 -31.54
CA ASP A 6 -37.94 38.73 -31.11
C ASP A 6 -38.12 38.13 -29.71
N ASN A 7 -38.74 36.95 -29.66
CA ASN A 7 -38.76 36.18 -28.43
C ASN A 7 -37.36 35.55 -28.29
N PRO A 8 -36.60 35.84 -27.21
CA PRO A 8 -35.28 35.28 -27.03
C PRO A 8 -35.40 33.76 -26.91
N THR A 9 -34.98 33.04 -27.94
CA THR A 9 -34.87 31.59 -27.91
C THR A 9 -33.89 31.24 -26.80
N GLU A 10 -34.38 30.58 -25.74
CA GLU A 10 -33.52 30.10 -24.67
C GLU A 10 -32.41 29.21 -25.26
N PRO A 11 -31.16 29.36 -24.80
CA PRO A 11 -30.04 28.59 -25.32
C PRO A 11 -30.27 27.11 -25.04
N ASP A 12 -30.20 26.29 -26.08
CA ASP A 12 -30.27 24.83 -25.97
C ASP A 12 -29.10 24.35 -25.08
N PRO A 13 -29.35 23.69 -23.93
CA PRO A 13 -28.31 23.26 -22.99
C PRO A 13 -27.32 22.29 -23.64
N SER A 14 -27.74 21.56 -24.68
CA SER A 14 -26.89 20.65 -25.44
C SER A 14 -25.80 21.40 -26.20
N LYS A 15 -26.12 22.60 -26.68
CA LYS A 15 -25.20 23.45 -27.43
C LYS A 15 -24.11 24.02 -26.53
N GLU A 16 -24.46 24.44 -25.32
CA GLU A 16 -23.49 24.94 -24.35
C GLU A 16 -22.46 23.86 -23.95
N LYS A 17 -22.93 22.63 -23.70
CA LYS A 17 -22.04 21.48 -23.44
C LYS A 17 -21.12 21.18 -24.63
N LEU A 18 -21.64 21.28 -25.85
CA LEU A 18 -20.85 21.07 -27.06
C LEU A 18 -19.77 22.15 -27.25
N ASP A 19 -20.11 23.42 -27.01
CA ASP A 19 -19.17 24.53 -27.03
C ASP A 19 -18.08 24.35 -25.96
N GLN A 20 -18.46 23.86 -24.77
CA GLN A 20 -17.52 23.51 -23.71
C GLN A 20 -16.57 22.38 -24.12
N VAL A 21 -17.08 21.33 -24.79
CA VAL A 21 -16.25 20.25 -25.35
C VAL A 21 -15.20 20.83 -26.32
N PHE A 22 -15.61 21.71 -27.24
CA PHE A 22 -14.68 22.32 -28.19
C PHE A 22 -13.63 23.21 -27.50
N ALA A 23 -14.02 23.95 -26.47
CA ALA A 23 -13.09 24.72 -25.65
C ALA A 23 -12.05 23.81 -24.98
N LEU A 24 -12.49 22.72 -24.33
CA LEU A 24 -11.58 21.75 -23.68
C LEU A 24 -10.62 21.09 -24.66
N ILE A 25 -11.09 20.71 -25.85
CA ILE A 25 -10.23 20.11 -26.90
C ILE A 25 -9.19 21.11 -27.37
N LYS A 26 -9.59 22.37 -27.58
CA LYS A 26 -8.68 23.44 -28.01
C LYS A 26 -7.62 23.71 -26.94
N ASP A 27 -8.03 23.83 -25.69
CA ASP A 27 -7.12 24.05 -24.56
C ASP A 27 -6.16 22.87 -24.40
N GLY A 28 -6.66 21.63 -24.46
CA GLY A 28 -5.86 20.41 -24.39
C GLY A 28 -4.78 20.36 -25.47
N LYS A 29 -5.11 20.78 -26.70
CA LYS A 29 -4.14 20.87 -27.80
C LYS A 29 -3.07 21.93 -27.58
N ILE A 30 -3.43 23.08 -27.01
CA ILE A 30 -2.49 24.18 -26.74
C ILE A 30 -1.52 23.79 -25.62
N ILE A 31 -2.03 23.23 -24.52
CA ILE A 31 -1.20 22.92 -23.35
C ILE A 31 -0.37 21.65 -23.53
N ARG A 32 -0.70 20.78 -24.49
CA ARG A 32 0.03 19.52 -24.76
C ARG A 32 1.54 19.70 -24.90
N GLU A 33 1.99 20.82 -25.44
CA GLU A 33 3.43 21.10 -25.65
C GLU A 33 4.16 21.50 -24.36
N THR A 34 3.44 21.93 -23.33
CA THR A 34 4.01 22.52 -22.11
C THR A 34 3.68 21.74 -20.85
N ASP A 35 2.46 21.20 -20.76
CA ASP A 35 1.95 20.43 -19.64
C ASP A 35 1.13 19.22 -20.15
N LEU A 36 1.78 18.06 -20.21
CA LEU A 36 1.18 16.81 -20.65
C LEU A 36 0.13 16.28 -19.66
N TRP A 37 0.27 16.56 -18.36
CA TRP A 37 -0.71 16.18 -17.34
C TRP A 37 -1.99 17.00 -17.48
N GLY A 38 -1.85 18.32 -17.63
CA GLY A 38 -2.95 19.22 -17.93
C GLY A 38 -3.68 18.82 -19.21
N ALA A 39 -2.93 18.51 -20.28
CA ALA A 39 -3.52 18.07 -21.55
C ALA A 39 -4.32 16.77 -21.39
N ALA A 40 -3.78 15.78 -20.67
CA ALA A 40 -4.47 14.53 -20.39
C ALA A 40 -5.81 14.77 -19.68
N ASN A 41 -5.84 15.69 -18.70
CA ASN A 41 -7.06 16.08 -17.99
C ASN A 41 -8.09 16.76 -18.88
N LYS A 42 -7.68 17.69 -19.75
CA LYS A 42 -8.60 18.37 -20.68
C LYS A 42 -9.25 17.41 -21.66
N PHE A 43 -8.48 16.48 -22.23
CA PHE A 43 -9.04 15.44 -23.11
C PHE A 43 -9.97 14.47 -22.38
N ARG A 44 -9.65 14.15 -21.11
CA ARG A 44 -10.54 13.34 -20.26
C ARG A 44 -11.87 14.05 -20.01
N GLU A 45 -11.85 15.33 -19.65
CA GLU A 45 -13.07 16.12 -19.43
C GLU A 45 -13.91 16.23 -20.70
N ALA A 46 -13.28 16.49 -21.85
CA ALA A 46 -13.95 16.51 -23.15
C ALA A 46 -14.63 15.17 -23.46
N ARG A 47 -13.95 14.04 -23.20
CA ARG A 47 -14.55 12.70 -23.30
C ARG A 47 -15.78 12.58 -22.41
N THR A 48 -15.70 12.96 -21.13
CA THR A 48 -16.84 12.79 -20.20
C THR A 48 -18.08 13.58 -20.64
N LEU A 49 -17.89 14.79 -21.18
CA LEU A 49 -18.99 15.58 -21.72
C LEU A 49 -19.56 14.99 -23.02
N LEU A 50 -18.72 14.41 -23.89
CA LEU A 50 -19.19 13.70 -25.09
C LEU A 50 -19.97 12.42 -24.76
N GLU A 51 -19.52 11.67 -23.75
CA GLU A 51 -20.28 10.51 -23.25
C GLU A 51 -21.64 10.96 -22.69
N LEU A 52 -21.67 12.05 -21.93
CA LEU A 52 -22.91 12.62 -21.42
C LEU A 52 -23.85 13.05 -22.57
N LEU A 53 -23.33 13.79 -23.56
CA LEU A 53 -24.09 14.18 -24.75
C LEU A 53 -24.62 12.96 -25.51
N ALA A 54 -23.83 11.88 -25.65
CA ALA A 54 -24.29 10.65 -26.31
C ALA A 54 -25.43 9.93 -25.56
N THR A 55 -25.45 10.03 -24.22
CA THR A 55 -26.50 9.44 -23.38
C THR A 55 -27.76 10.29 -23.31
N GLU A 56 -27.62 11.62 -23.31
CA GLU A 56 -28.75 12.55 -23.22
C GLU A 56 -29.42 12.80 -24.58
N HIS A 57 -28.70 12.63 -25.69
CA HIS A 57 -29.25 12.88 -27.02
C HIS A 57 -30.39 11.89 -27.30
N PRO A 58 -31.57 12.37 -27.78
CA PRO A 58 -32.66 11.48 -28.17
C PRO A 58 -32.16 10.48 -29.23
N ARG A 59 -32.79 9.30 -29.29
CA ARG A 59 -32.46 8.23 -30.26
C ARG A 59 -33.70 7.82 -31.04
N SER A 60 -34.62 8.76 -31.24
CA SER A 60 -35.95 8.52 -31.82
C SER A 60 -35.89 8.38 -33.34
N THR A 61 -35.05 9.19 -33.99
CA THR A 61 -34.81 9.13 -35.44
C THR A 61 -33.47 8.46 -35.75
N ASP A 62 -33.29 8.03 -37.01
CA ASP A 62 -32.01 7.44 -37.43
C ASP A 62 -30.88 8.48 -37.49
N GLU A 63 -31.20 9.74 -37.79
CA GLU A 63 -30.24 10.86 -37.75
C GLU A 63 -29.75 11.10 -36.31
N GLU A 64 -30.66 11.12 -35.35
CA GLU A 64 -30.35 11.26 -33.92
C GLU A 64 -29.46 10.12 -33.40
N LYS A 65 -29.75 8.87 -33.80
CA LYS A 65 -28.87 7.73 -33.48
C LYS A 65 -27.48 7.91 -34.08
N GLN A 66 -27.38 8.38 -35.32
CA GLN A 66 -26.08 8.66 -35.95
C GLN A 66 -25.32 9.73 -35.16
N ILE A 67 -25.97 10.80 -34.71
CA ILE A 67 -25.33 11.84 -33.89
C ILE A 67 -24.81 11.25 -32.57
N ALA A 68 -25.62 10.47 -31.86
CA ALA A 68 -25.18 9.81 -30.62
C ALA A 68 -23.95 8.90 -30.86
N THR A 69 -23.95 8.08 -31.91
CA THR A 69 -22.79 7.23 -32.26
C THR A 69 -21.55 8.03 -32.66
N LEU A 70 -21.71 9.21 -33.26
CA LEU A 70 -20.60 10.12 -33.55
C LEU A 70 -19.99 10.66 -32.24
N TYR A 71 -20.81 11.04 -31.26
CA TYR A 71 -20.32 11.45 -29.94
C TYR A 71 -19.57 10.32 -29.22
N GLU A 72 -20.11 9.09 -29.22
CA GLU A 72 -19.45 7.92 -28.63
C GLU A 72 -18.09 7.65 -29.29
N ARG A 73 -18.04 7.67 -30.63
CA ARG A 73 -16.80 7.49 -31.39
C ARG A 73 -15.78 8.57 -31.06
N GLN A 74 -16.21 9.83 -31.04
CA GLN A 74 -15.32 10.96 -30.75
C GLN A 74 -14.82 10.93 -29.30
N ALA A 75 -15.65 10.51 -28.35
CA ALA A 75 -15.25 10.30 -26.96
C ALA A 75 -14.14 9.25 -26.86
N TRP A 76 -14.23 8.17 -27.64
CA TRP A 76 -13.21 7.12 -27.67
C TRP A 76 -11.88 7.61 -28.25
N GLU A 77 -11.91 8.48 -29.26
CA GLU A 77 -10.70 9.12 -29.79
C GLU A 77 -10.02 9.98 -28.72
N TYR A 78 -10.77 10.81 -27.97
CA TYR A 78 -10.21 11.61 -26.89
C TYR A 78 -9.76 10.80 -25.68
N LEU A 79 -10.36 9.63 -25.42
CA LEU A 79 -9.83 8.67 -24.46
C LEU A 79 -8.42 8.21 -24.86
N LYS A 80 -8.23 7.90 -26.15
CA LYS A 80 -6.93 7.48 -26.67
C LYS A 80 -5.91 8.62 -26.57
N GLU A 81 -6.29 9.85 -26.94
CA GLU A 81 -5.41 11.02 -26.83
C GLU A 81 -5.05 11.33 -25.37
N SER A 82 -6.02 11.29 -24.46
CA SER A 82 -5.79 11.49 -23.02
C SER A 82 -4.80 10.47 -22.45
N ARG A 83 -4.97 9.19 -22.77
CA ARG A 83 -4.04 8.11 -22.37
C ARG A 83 -2.65 8.31 -22.95
N GLN A 84 -2.56 8.70 -24.22
CA GLN A 84 -1.28 8.96 -24.87
C GLN A 84 -0.53 10.09 -24.17
N CYS A 85 -1.21 11.20 -23.86
CA CYS A 85 -0.61 12.32 -23.13
C CYS A 85 -0.13 11.90 -21.73
N LEU A 86 -0.92 11.07 -21.01
CA LEU A 86 -0.51 10.55 -19.71
C LEU A 86 0.77 9.69 -19.80
N ILE A 87 0.83 8.78 -20.77
CA ILE A 87 2.01 7.92 -20.98
C ILE A 87 3.23 8.77 -21.34
N GLU A 88 3.07 9.78 -22.20
CA GLU A 88 4.13 10.73 -22.53
C GLU A 88 4.59 11.51 -21.29
N ALA A 89 3.67 11.96 -20.44
CA ALA A 89 3.99 12.66 -19.19
C ALA A 89 4.82 11.80 -18.24
N MET A 90 4.37 10.56 -17.99
CA MET A 90 5.07 9.63 -17.11
C MET A 90 6.46 9.25 -17.64
N LYS A 91 6.62 9.13 -18.96
CA LYS A 91 7.93 8.89 -19.58
C LYS A 91 8.87 10.07 -19.42
N ALA A 92 8.38 11.28 -19.66
CA ALA A 92 9.17 12.51 -19.51
C ALA A 92 9.62 12.72 -18.06
N GLU A 93 8.77 12.39 -17.09
CA GLU A 93 9.13 12.43 -15.67
C GLU A 93 10.16 11.38 -15.31
N LYS A 94 9.98 10.15 -15.76
CA LYS A 94 10.97 9.09 -15.56
C LYS A 94 12.34 9.48 -16.15
N GLU A 95 12.37 10.03 -17.35
CA GLU A 95 13.61 10.48 -17.99
C GLU A 95 14.26 11.65 -17.24
N ARG A 96 13.44 12.57 -16.69
CA ARG A 96 13.94 13.64 -15.82
C ARG A 96 14.55 13.08 -14.54
N ASP A 97 13.88 12.13 -13.88
CA ASP A 97 14.36 11.47 -12.67
C ASP A 97 15.67 10.69 -12.92
N GLU A 98 15.86 10.14 -14.12
CA GLU A 98 17.09 9.46 -14.54
C GLU A 98 18.23 10.44 -14.86
N MET A 99 17.94 11.62 -15.44
CA MET A 99 18.96 12.63 -15.74
C MET A 99 19.37 13.47 -14.53
N GLU A 100 18.44 13.75 -13.63
CA GLU A 100 18.70 14.46 -12.39
C GLU A 100 19.25 13.47 -11.34
N GLU A 101 20.51 13.04 -11.49
CA GLU A 101 21.28 12.32 -10.44
C GLU A 101 21.35 13.10 -9.10
N SER A 102 20.87 14.35 -9.07
CA SER A 102 20.78 15.17 -7.88
C SER A 102 19.66 14.72 -6.94
N THR A 103 20.08 14.29 -5.75
CA THR A 103 19.32 13.96 -4.51
C THR A 103 18.14 14.87 -4.09
N THR A 104 17.82 15.94 -4.82
CA THR A 104 16.61 16.72 -4.62
C THR A 104 15.42 15.99 -5.24
N PHE A 105 14.87 15.05 -4.49
CA PHE A 105 13.58 14.45 -4.78
C PHE A 105 12.56 15.59 -4.88
N LEU A 106 12.11 15.92 -6.09
CA LEU A 106 11.00 16.84 -6.34
C LEU A 106 9.73 16.16 -5.80
N THR A 107 9.49 16.34 -4.50
CA THR A 107 8.26 15.90 -3.88
C THR A 107 7.13 16.70 -4.49
N LEU A 108 6.31 16.03 -5.29
CA LEU A 108 5.02 16.56 -5.73
C LEU A 108 4.26 17.08 -4.51
N THR A 109 3.56 18.19 -4.69
CA THR A 109 2.60 18.62 -3.68
C THR A 109 1.50 17.56 -3.53
N ASP A 110 0.87 17.48 -2.35
CA ASP A 110 -0.21 16.53 -2.12
C ASP A 110 -1.36 16.74 -3.14
N ASP A 111 -1.65 17.99 -3.49
CA ASP A 111 -2.64 18.36 -4.51
C ASP A 111 -2.28 17.85 -5.92
N GLU A 112 -1.01 17.97 -6.32
CA GLU A 112 -0.55 17.43 -7.60
C GLU A 112 -0.58 15.90 -7.63
N SER A 113 -0.14 15.26 -6.54
CA SER A 113 -0.13 13.80 -6.44
C SER A 113 -1.55 13.22 -6.51
N THR A 114 -2.51 13.85 -5.84
CA THR A 114 -3.93 13.45 -5.86
C THR A 114 -4.56 13.70 -7.21
N ALA A 115 -4.27 14.84 -7.85
CA ALA A 115 -4.74 15.13 -9.21
C ALA A 115 -4.25 14.07 -10.21
N ARG A 116 -2.95 13.75 -10.18
CA ARG A 116 -2.32 12.73 -11.04
C ARG A 116 -2.90 11.34 -10.80
N LEU A 117 -3.10 10.96 -9.54
CA LEU A 117 -3.71 9.69 -9.17
C LEU A 117 -5.16 9.59 -9.66
N ASN A 118 -5.93 10.67 -9.57
CA ASN A 118 -7.29 10.73 -10.11
C ASN A 118 -7.30 10.60 -11.63
N THR A 119 -6.38 11.28 -12.33
CA THR A 119 -6.22 11.14 -13.79
C THR A 119 -5.88 9.71 -14.17
N PHE A 120 -4.89 9.12 -13.51
CA PHE A 120 -4.50 7.73 -13.74
C PHE A 120 -5.66 6.76 -13.52
N SER A 121 -6.32 6.84 -12.35
CA SER A 121 -7.46 6.00 -12.00
C SER A 121 -8.58 6.15 -13.04
N SER A 122 -8.98 7.37 -13.37
CA SER A 122 -10.06 7.60 -14.35
C SER A 122 -9.80 7.05 -15.76
N LEU A 123 -8.53 6.96 -16.17
CA LEU A 123 -8.14 6.50 -17.51
C LEU A 123 -7.84 5.00 -17.57
N PHE A 124 -7.32 4.41 -16.48
CA PHE A 124 -6.78 3.05 -16.44
C PHE A 124 -7.52 2.11 -15.51
N SER A 125 -8.32 2.63 -14.57
CA SER A 125 -9.43 1.86 -14.07
C SER A 125 -10.33 1.64 -15.28
N ARG A 126 -10.18 0.48 -15.93
CA ARG A 126 -11.30 -0.09 -16.68
C ARG A 126 -12.49 0.15 -15.77
N LYS A 127 -13.54 0.82 -16.27
CA LYS A 127 -14.85 0.53 -15.72
C LYS A 127 -14.91 -0.99 -15.82
N LEU A 128 -14.67 -1.67 -14.71
CA LEU A 128 -15.22 -2.98 -14.46
C LEU A 128 -16.70 -2.65 -14.54
N GLU A 129 -17.23 -2.63 -15.75
CA GLU A 129 -18.63 -2.82 -16.05
C GLU A 129 -18.93 -4.27 -15.64
N ALA A 130 -18.72 -4.57 -14.35
CA ALA A 130 -19.77 -5.20 -13.60
C ALA A 130 -20.90 -4.20 -13.73
N GLU A 131 -21.82 -4.50 -14.65
CA GLU A 131 -23.22 -4.09 -14.52
C GLU A 131 -23.52 -3.97 -13.02
N PRO A 132 -24.05 -2.83 -12.53
CA PRO A 132 -24.61 -2.76 -11.20
C PRO A 132 -25.90 -3.61 -11.18
N GLU A 133 -25.80 -4.91 -11.46
CA GLU A 133 -26.63 -5.90 -10.81
C GLU A 133 -26.28 -5.74 -9.33
N GLU A 134 -27.11 -4.95 -8.66
CA GLU A 134 -27.37 -5.00 -7.23
C GLU A 134 -26.42 -5.93 -6.48
N LEU A 135 -25.21 -5.44 -6.17
CA LEU A 135 -24.40 -5.98 -5.09
C LEU A 135 -25.10 -5.59 -3.79
N THR A 136 -26.29 -6.15 -3.59
CA THR A 136 -26.82 -6.39 -2.26
C THR A 136 -25.71 -7.12 -1.53
N MET A 137 -25.31 -6.57 -0.39
CA MET A 137 -24.36 -7.23 0.53
C MET A 137 -24.87 -8.59 1.05
N GLU A 138 -26.00 -9.08 0.55
CA GLU A 138 -26.64 -10.34 0.92
C GLU A 138 -26.13 -11.54 0.11
N ASN A 139 -25.51 -11.34 -1.06
CA ASN A 139 -24.84 -12.43 -1.79
C ASN A 139 -23.34 -12.47 -1.47
N GLN A 140 -23.02 -12.58 -0.17
CA GLN A 140 -21.77 -13.20 0.25
C GLN A 140 -21.85 -14.71 -0.03
N VAL A 141 -21.84 -15.07 -1.32
CA VAL A 141 -21.51 -16.41 -1.76
C VAL A 141 -20.15 -16.69 -1.12
N SER A 142 -20.07 -17.69 -0.23
CA SER A 142 -18.90 -17.87 0.63
C SER A 142 -17.64 -17.93 -0.23
N LEU A 143 -16.50 -17.50 0.32
CA LEU A 143 -15.21 -17.56 -0.38
C LEU A 143 -14.98 -18.93 -1.06
N GLU A 144 -15.45 -19.99 -0.39
CA GLU A 144 -15.41 -21.37 -0.85
C GLU A 144 -16.25 -21.61 -2.11
N GLU A 145 -17.47 -21.10 -2.16
CA GLU A 145 -18.35 -21.24 -3.32
C GLU A 145 -17.86 -20.40 -4.50
N ARG A 146 -17.28 -19.22 -4.24
CA ARG A 146 -16.60 -18.41 -5.27
C ARG A 146 -15.38 -19.13 -5.87
N LEU A 147 -14.58 -19.78 -5.02
CA LEU A 147 -13.44 -20.62 -5.45
C LEU A 147 -13.91 -21.86 -6.23
N ARG A 148 -15.04 -22.45 -5.85
CA ARG A 148 -15.63 -23.60 -6.55
C ARG A 148 -16.10 -23.21 -7.96
N ASN A 149 -16.77 -22.08 -8.11
CA ASN A 149 -17.19 -21.56 -9.42
C ASN A 149 -15.99 -21.18 -10.28
N LEU A 150 -14.95 -20.56 -9.71
CA LEU A 150 -13.71 -20.27 -10.44
C LEU A 150 -13.08 -21.56 -10.98
N ASN A 151 -12.98 -22.60 -10.15
CA ASN A 151 -12.45 -23.90 -10.56
C ASN A 151 -13.30 -24.59 -11.62
N GLN A 152 -14.63 -24.42 -11.62
CA GLN A 152 -15.52 -24.95 -12.67
C GLN A 152 -15.42 -24.17 -13.98
N SER A 153 -15.10 -22.87 -13.91
CA SER A 153 -14.97 -22.00 -15.08
C SER A 153 -13.63 -22.14 -15.82
N LEU A 154 -12.66 -22.85 -15.25
CA LEU A 154 -11.38 -23.10 -15.91
C LEU A 154 -11.57 -24.00 -17.14
N PRO A 155 -10.94 -23.69 -18.28
CA PRO A 155 -11.01 -24.54 -19.47
C PRO A 155 -10.56 -25.95 -19.13
N SER A 156 -11.25 -26.98 -19.65
CA SER A 156 -11.04 -28.40 -19.34
C SER A 156 -9.63 -28.95 -19.64
N GLY A 157 -8.72 -28.13 -20.16
CA GLY A 157 -7.29 -28.44 -20.32
C GLY A 157 -6.41 -27.99 -19.15
N PHE A 158 -6.93 -27.20 -18.20
CA PHE A 158 -6.21 -26.82 -16.99
C PHE A 158 -6.48 -27.83 -15.88
N LYS A 159 -5.41 -28.47 -15.38
CA LYS A 159 -5.45 -29.37 -14.24
C LYS A 159 -6.00 -28.64 -13.02
N THR A 160 -6.92 -29.27 -12.30
CA THR A 160 -7.45 -28.72 -11.05
C THR A 160 -6.32 -28.59 -10.01
N SER A 161 -6.52 -27.76 -8.97
CA SER A 161 -5.52 -27.64 -7.89
C SER A 161 -5.17 -28.99 -7.27
N GLU A 162 -6.16 -29.87 -7.12
CA GLU A 162 -6.01 -31.21 -6.59
C GLU A 162 -5.22 -32.13 -7.52
N GLU A 163 -5.47 -32.05 -8.83
CA GLU A 163 -4.72 -32.81 -9.83
C GLU A 163 -3.26 -32.33 -9.93
N ARG A 164 -3.01 -31.02 -9.83
CA ARG A 164 -1.66 -30.45 -9.74
C ARG A 164 -0.91 -30.92 -8.49
N MET A 165 -1.58 -30.95 -7.33
CA MET A 165 -1.00 -31.45 -6.09
C MET A 165 -0.71 -32.95 -6.16
N SER A 166 -1.58 -33.74 -6.79
CA SER A 166 -1.36 -35.17 -7.03
C SER A 166 -0.12 -35.41 -7.91
N ASP A 167 0.03 -34.63 -8.98
CA ASP A 167 1.19 -34.73 -9.87
C ASP A 167 2.49 -34.26 -9.21
N LEU A 168 2.44 -33.19 -8.42
CA LEU A 168 3.56 -32.75 -7.60
C LEU A 168 3.99 -33.84 -6.62
N ASN A 169 3.05 -34.46 -5.90
CA ASN A 169 3.35 -35.54 -4.97
C ASN A 169 3.90 -36.78 -5.67
N LYS A 170 3.39 -37.15 -6.84
CA LYS A 170 3.97 -38.22 -7.66
C LYS A 170 5.39 -37.89 -8.11
N GLY A 171 5.64 -36.63 -8.51
CA GLY A 171 6.96 -36.14 -8.88
C GLY A 171 7.96 -36.18 -7.71
N LEU A 172 7.57 -35.63 -6.56
CA LEU A 172 8.34 -35.64 -5.32
C LEU A 172 8.66 -37.06 -4.83
N ASN A 173 7.68 -37.98 -4.87
CA ASN A 173 7.89 -39.38 -4.53
C ASN A 173 8.87 -40.08 -5.49
N ARG A 174 8.83 -39.74 -6.79
CA ARG A 174 9.78 -40.27 -7.77
C ARG A 174 11.20 -39.73 -7.56
N LEU A 175 11.32 -38.53 -6.98
CA LEU A 175 12.58 -37.90 -6.57
C LEU A 175 13.07 -38.37 -5.19
N GLY A 176 12.34 -39.24 -4.49
CA GLY A 176 12.67 -39.69 -3.13
C GLY A 176 12.55 -38.60 -2.06
N LEU A 177 11.93 -37.48 -2.40
CA LEU A 177 11.71 -36.33 -1.53
C LEU A 177 10.26 -36.35 -1.03
N SER A 178 9.83 -37.45 -0.40
CA SER A 178 8.50 -37.48 0.24
C SER A 178 8.51 -36.56 1.46
N MET A 179 8.21 -35.28 1.24
CA MET A 179 7.95 -34.35 2.33
C MET A 179 6.57 -34.72 2.88
N TYR A 180 6.58 -35.49 3.97
CA TYR A 180 5.42 -35.89 4.77
C TYR A 180 4.49 -36.94 4.12
N GLU A 181 4.57 -38.19 4.60
CA GLU A 181 3.43 -39.11 4.52
C GLU A 181 2.26 -38.53 5.34
N GLN A 182 1.49 -37.64 4.74
CA GLN A 182 0.28 -37.10 5.33
C GLN A 182 -0.84 -38.16 5.22
N LYS A 183 -0.70 -39.25 5.99
CA LYS A 183 -1.68 -40.35 6.11
C LYS A 183 -2.94 -39.98 6.88
N THR A 184 -3.14 -38.71 7.22
CA THR A 184 -4.40 -38.24 7.79
C THR A 184 -5.00 -37.16 6.89
N PRO A 185 -6.20 -37.39 6.34
CA PRO A 185 -6.87 -36.39 5.52
C PRO A 185 -7.26 -35.22 6.43
N PHE A 186 -6.76 -34.01 6.10
CA PHE A 186 -7.29 -32.65 6.35
C PHE A 186 -8.40 -32.40 7.39
N SER A 187 -8.46 -33.12 8.50
CA SER A 187 -9.47 -32.92 9.55
C SER A 187 -8.99 -32.02 10.68
N ARG A 188 -7.73 -31.55 10.64
CA ARG A 188 -7.16 -30.66 11.66
C ARG A 188 -7.59 -29.19 11.56
N PHE A 189 -8.31 -28.80 10.51
CA PHE A 189 -8.83 -27.43 10.38
C PHE A 189 -10.29 -27.26 10.77
N ILE A 190 -10.98 -28.34 11.17
CA ILE A 190 -12.38 -28.27 11.64
C ILE A 190 -12.44 -28.28 13.19
N GLU A 191 -11.43 -28.82 13.88
CA GLU A 191 -11.40 -28.93 15.35
C GLU A 191 -10.98 -27.66 16.10
N ASP A 192 -10.35 -26.68 15.44
CA ASP A 192 -10.04 -25.37 16.04
C ASP A 192 -11.25 -24.40 16.10
N SER A 193 -12.45 -24.88 15.79
CA SER A 193 -13.69 -24.09 15.83
C SER A 193 -14.56 -24.32 17.09
N ILE A 194 -14.10 -25.17 18.02
CA ILE A 194 -14.68 -25.20 19.37
C ILE A 194 -13.81 -24.26 20.21
N PRO A 195 -14.35 -23.13 20.72
CA PRO A 195 -13.61 -22.28 21.64
C PRO A 195 -13.11 -23.14 22.81
N LYS A 196 -11.79 -23.20 23.01
CA LYS A 196 -11.22 -23.77 24.24
C LYS A 196 -11.79 -22.95 25.41
N ASP A 197 -12.12 -23.62 26.51
CA ASP A 197 -12.62 -22.98 27.72
C ASP A 197 -11.59 -21.94 28.20
N GLU A 198 -12.04 -20.82 28.76
CA GLU A 198 -11.17 -19.68 29.10
C GLU A 198 -10.03 -20.12 30.04
N ASP A 199 -10.31 -21.08 30.93
CA ASP A 199 -9.34 -21.64 31.87
C ASP A 199 -8.20 -22.42 31.17
N ASP A 200 -8.50 -23.15 30.09
CA ASP A 200 -7.49 -23.89 29.32
C ASP A 200 -6.59 -22.94 28.51
N GLN A 201 -7.17 -21.85 28.01
CA GLN A 201 -6.41 -20.82 27.29
C GLN A 201 -5.47 -20.06 28.24
N VAL A 202 -5.92 -19.75 29.46
CA VAL A 202 -5.08 -19.15 30.50
C VAL A 202 -3.97 -20.13 30.94
N ALA A 203 -4.25 -21.43 31.02
CA ALA A 203 -3.24 -22.43 31.33
C ALA A 203 -2.16 -22.53 30.23
N GLU A 204 -2.54 -22.43 28.96
CA GLU A 204 -1.62 -22.40 27.81
C GLU A 204 -0.73 -21.15 27.84
N ILE A 205 -1.30 -19.97 28.09
CA ILE A 205 -0.54 -18.71 28.23
C ILE A 205 0.42 -18.79 29.42
N MET A 206 -0.01 -19.32 30.57
CA MET A 206 0.86 -19.48 31.74
C MET A 206 1.99 -20.50 31.51
N ALA A 207 1.75 -21.55 30.72
CA ALA A 207 2.79 -22.51 30.36
C ALA A 207 3.84 -21.87 29.46
N GLN A 208 3.40 -21.12 28.43
CA GLN A 208 4.30 -20.41 27.53
C GLN A 208 5.14 -19.36 28.28
N ALA A 209 4.52 -18.56 29.17
CA ALA A 209 5.25 -17.57 29.96
C ALA A 209 6.29 -18.21 30.89
N LYS A 210 6.02 -19.41 31.42
CA LYS A 210 7.02 -20.15 32.22
C LYS A 210 8.20 -20.63 31.40
N ASP A 211 7.96 -21.08 30.16
CA ASP A 211 9.03 -21.52 29.26
C ASP A 211 9.92 -20.33 28.84
N GLU A 212 9.33 -19.16 28.55
CA GLU A 212 10.06 -17.93 28.22
C GLU A 212 10.94 -17.44 29.39
N VAL A 213 10.41 -17.42 30.61
CA VAL A 213 11.17 -17.06 31.82
C VAL A 213 12.29 -18.06 32.12
N HIS A 214 12.08 -19.35 31.80
CA HIS A 214 13.13 -20.34 31.95
C HIS A 214 14.25 -20.11 30.93
N PHE A 215 13.90 -19.77 29.70
CA PHE A 215 14.86 -19.46 28.64
C PHE A 215 15.71 -18.23 28.97
N GLU A 216 15.09 -17.15 29.46
CA GLU A 216 15.83 -15.95 29.90
C GLU A 216 16.78 -16.22 31.07
N ASN A 217 16.36 -17.03 32.05
CA ASN A 217 17.22 -17.38 33.19
C ASN A 217 18.43 -18.22 32.77
N VAL A 218 18.27 -19.13 31.80
CA VAL A 218 19.37 -19.92 31.24
C VAL A 218 20.34 -19.01 30.46
N LEU A 219 19.82 -18.02 29.74
CA LEU A 219 20.65 -17.02 29.05
C LEU A 219 21.43 -16.13 30.03
N ALA A 220 20.79 -15.71 31.13
CA ALA A 220 21.40 -14.85 32.13
C ALA A 220 22.51 -15.57 32.92
N GLN A 221 22.34 -16.85 33.27
CA GLN A 221 23.36 -17.63 33.99
C GLN A 221 24.62 -17.90 33.17
N ASN A 222 24.50 -18.00 31.84
CA ASN A 222 25.65 -18.20 30.95
C ASN A 222 26.46 -16.93 30.69
N SER A 223 25.91 -15.73 30.99
CA SER A 223 26.59 -14.45 30.73
C SER A 223 27.48 -13.94 31.88
N THR A 224 27.49 -14.60 33.06
CA THR A 224 28.21 -14.12 34.26
C THR A 224 29.61 -14.71 34.51
N THR A 225 30.25 -15.34 33.53
CA THR A 225 31.61 -15.92 33.69
C THR A 225 32.69 -15.22 32.84
N GLY A 226 32.72 -13.88 32.86
CA GLY A 226 33.67 -13.07 32.08
C GLY A 226 33.97 -11.71 32.69
N MET A 227 34.35 -11.68 33.97
CA MET A 227 34.65 -10.45 34.71
C MET A 227 36.05 -9.89 34.32
N VAL A 228 36.10 -8.89 33.44
CA VAL A 228 37.28 -8.02 33.26
C VAL A 228 36.99 -6.65 33.87
N LYS A 229 37.89 -6.24 34.76
CA LYS A 229 37.83 -5.03 35.60
C LYS A 229 38.81 -3.99 35.04
N LYS A 230 38.34 -2.79 34.65
CA LYS A 230 39.08 -1.51 34.57
C LYS A 230 38.12 -0.42 34.09
N SER A 231 37.67 0.50 34.94
CA SER A 231 38.31 1.74 35.44
C SER A 231 37.93 2.97 34.61
N ASN A 232 37.34 3.92 35.33
CA ASN A 232 36.94 5.30 35.04
C ASN A 232 37.72 6.11 33.98
N ASP A 233 36.98 7.13 33.52
CA ASP A 233 37.35 8.35 32.78
C ASP A 233 37.48 8.18 31.26
N ASP A 234 36.45 8.62 30.51
CA ASP A 234 36.55 9.72 29.52
C ASP A 234 35.20 9.91 28.78
N ASP A 235 34.67 11.13 28.79
CA ASP A 235 33.48 11.55 28.04
C ASP A 235 33.82 11.69 26.55
N SER A 236 33.83 10.57 25.83
CA SER A 236 33.92 10.58 24.38
C SER A 236 32.84 9.68 23.78
N ILE A 237 31.85 10.32 23.16
CA ILE A 237 30.79 9.70 22.37
C ILE A 237 31.40 9.14 21.07
N SER A 238 32.13 8.03 21.19
CA SER A 238 32.56 7.24 20.05
C SER A 238 31.41 6.33 19.61
N ASP A 239 31.02 6.44 18.33
CA ASP A 239 30.35 5.41 17.54
C ASP A 239 31.01 4.05 17.82
N VAL A 240 30.42 3.26 18.71
CA VAL A 240 30.78 1.87 18.88
C VAL A 240 29.98 1.10 17.83
N GLU A 241 30.53 1.02 16.63
CA GLU A 241 30.25 -0.14 15.76
C GLU A 241 30.86 -1.34 16.47
N ASP A 242 30.07 -1.96 17.34
CA ASP A 242 30.37 -3.23 18.00
C ASP A 242 30.24 -4.34 16.95
N ASP A 243 31.23 -4.40 16.06
CA ASP A 243 31.53 -5.55 15.20
C ASP A 243 32.06 -6.69 16.08
N SER A 244 31.22 -7.16 17.00
CA SER A 244 31.38 -8.43 17.70
C SER A 244 31.15 -9.56 16.68
N ASP A 245 32.13 -9.74 15.78
CA ASP A 245 32.32 -10.91 14.93
C ASP A 245 32.61 -12.12 15.83
N SER A 246 31.55 -12.64 16.46
CA SER A 246 31.55 -13.97 17.06
C SER A 246 31.53 -15.00 15.94
N ASP A 247 32.68 -15.15 15.28
CA ASP A 247 32.99 -16.14 14.25
C ASP A 247 33.22 -17.51 14.88
N SER A 248 32.20 -18.04 15.53
CA SER A 248 32.18 -19.45 15.94
C SER A 248 30.90 -20.06 15.44
N ASP A 249 30.93 -20.54 14.19
CA ASP A 249 30.40 -21.86 13.85
C ASP A 249 30.65 -22.16 12.37
N GLY A 250 31.60 -23.08 12.13
CA GLY A 250 31.70 -23.90 10.93
C GLY A 250 32.10 -23.17 9.64
N ASP A 251 33.41 -23.07 9.40
CA ASP A 251 34.01 -22.76 8.10
C ASP A 251 33.60 -23.81 7.04
N GLU A 252 32.40 -23.67 6.50
CA GLU A 252 32.14 -24.08 5.12
C GLU A 252 32.84 -23.06 4.22
N LEU A 253 33.76 -23.55 3.37
CA LEU A 253 34.52 -22.79 2.38
C LEU A 253 33.56 -22.17 1.33
N LEU A 254 32.83 -21.14 1.74
CA LEU A 254 32.01 -20.32 0.86
C LEU A 254 32.94 -19.47 0.00
N SER A 255 32.57 -19.29 -1.27
CA SER A 255 33.30 -18.35 -2.13
C SER A 255 33.20 -16.92 -1.56
N ASP A 256 34.17 -16.07 -1.86
CA ASP A 256 34.19 -14.67 -1.42
C ASP A 256 32.87 -13.94 -1.74
N GLU A 257 32.23 -14.27 -2.87
CA GLU A 257 30.92 -13.76 -3.29
C GLU A 257 29.78 -14.23 -2.36
N GLN A 258 29.77 -15.48 -1.94
CA GLN A 258 28.78 -16.01 -1.00
C GLN A 258 28.97 -15.40 0.40
N LEU A 259 30.21 -15.12 0.79
CA LEU A 259 30.54 -14.49 2.06
C LEU A 259 30.08 -13.02 2.08
N ALA A 260 30.28 -12.28 0.98
CA ALA A 260 29.74 -10.94 0.79
C ALA A 260 28.19 -10.95 0.83
N MET A 261 27.55 -11.88 0.13
CA MET A 261 26.09 -12.01 0.13
C MET A 261 25.54 -12.35 1.52
N LYS A 262 26.24 -13.19 2.31
CA LYS A 262 25.86 -13.52 3.70
C LYS A 262 25.96 -12.30 4.61
N LYS A 263 27.01 -11.48 4.47
CA LYS A 263 27.15 -10.21 5.22
C LYS A 263 26.03 -9.23 4.89
N VAL A 264 25.68 -9.08 3.60
CA VAL A 264 24.56 -8.23 3.18
C VAL A 264 23.24 -8.74 3.75
N ARG A 265 22.96 -10.04 3.68
CA ARG A 265 21.74 -10.63 4.28
C ARG A 265 21.64 -10.35 5.78
N ARG A 266 22.73 -10.49 6.54
CA ARG A 266 22.75 -10.14 7.97
C ARG A 266 22.42 -8.66 8.20
N ARG A 267 23.03 -7.75 7.44
CA ARG A 267 22.73 -6.30 7.53
C ARG A 267 21.27 -5.99 7.22
N VAL A 268 20.68 -6.64 6.21
CA VAL A 268 19.26 -6.49 5.87
C VAL A 268 18.36 -6.97 7.00
N VAL A 269 18.65 -8.13 7.60
CA VAL A 269 17.87 -8.66 8.73
C VAL A 269 17.95 -7.72 9.94
N LEU A 270 19.13 -7.20 10.27
CA LEU A 270 19.30 -6.23 11.35
C LEU A 270 18.53 -4.93 11.09
N ALA A 271 18.55 -4.44 9.85
CA ALA A 271 17.79 -3.25 9.47
C ALA A 271 16.27 -3.48 9.55
N GLN A 272 15.79 -4.66 9.14
CA GLN A 272 14.39 -5.06 9.28
C GLN A 272 13.96 -5.16 10.75
N MET A 273 14.82 -5.71 11.61
CA MET A 273 14.57 -5.80 13.05
C MET A 273 14.46 -4.42 13.71
N LYS A 274 15.39 -3.50 13.40
CA LYS A 274 15.34 -2.11 13.87
C LYS A 274 14.10 -1.36 13.36
N LEU A 275 13.67 -1.63 12.12
CA LEU A 275 12.46 -1.04 11.57
C LEU A 275 11.21 -1.54 12.32
N ALA A 276 11.13 -2.83 12.62
CA ALA A 276 10.04 -3.40 13.39
C ALA A 276 9.97 -2.83 14.81
N GLU A 277 11.12 -2.66 15.47
CA GLU A 277 11.22 -2.02 16.79
C GLU A 277 10.72 -0.56 16.75
N LEU A 278 11.11 0.21 15.72
CA LEU A 278 10.64 1.59 15.55
C LEU A 278 9.14 1.67 15.27
N VAL A 279 8.57 0.71 14.54
CA VAL A 279 7.12 0.63 14.30
C VAL A 279 6.39 0.33 15.61
N ALA A 280 6.88 -0.62 16.42
CA ALA A 280 6.30 -0.92 17.72
C ALA A 280 6.32 0.30 18.66
N LEU A 281 7.42 1.05 18.70
CA LEU A 281 7.50 2.30 19.48
C LEU A 281 6.53 3.39 19.00
N ILE A 282 6.28 3.49 17.68
CA ILE A 282 5.28 4.42 17.14
C ILE A 282 3.87 4.00 17.54
N ASP A 283 3.57 2.70 17.52
CA ASP A 283 2.25 2.18 17.90
C ASP A 283 2.01 2.34 19.40
N GLU A 284 3.02 2.12 20.24
CA GLU A 284 2.97 2.41 21.68
C GLU A 284 2.73 3.91 21.96
N ALA A 285 3.47 4.79 21.28
CA ALA A 285 3.30 6.24 21.42
C ALA A 285 1.89 6.71 21.02
N LYS A 286 1.33 6.14 19.94
CA LYS A 286 -0.06 6.40 19.53
C LYS A 286 -1.06 5.87 20.56
N GLY A 287 -0.79 4.72 21.17
CA GLY A 287 -1.62 4.16 22.24
C GLY A 287 -1.65 5.08 23.48
N ILE A 288 -0.50 5.63 23.87
CA ILE A 288 -0.40 6.61 24.95
C ILE A 288 -1.20 7.88 24.61
N GLN A 289 -1.03 8.42 23.40
CA GLN A 289 -1.77 9.60 22.95
C GLN A 289 -3.30 9.38 22.98
N ALA A 290 -3.77 8.23 22.47
CA ALA A 290 -5.20 7.90 22.47
C ALA A 290 -5.76 7.74 23.89
N ASN A 291 -4.96 7.26 24.85
CA ASN A 291 -5.36 7.17 26.25
C ASN A 291 -5.38 8.53 26.95
N GLU A 292 -4.48 9.45 26.60
CA GLU A 292 -4.51 10.83 27.09
C GLU A 292 -5.72 11.60 26.57
N GLU A 293 -6.05 11.47 25.28
CA GLU A 293 -7.25 12.07 24.69
C GLU A 293 -8.53 11.57 25.40
N LYS A 294 -8.63 10.27 25.69
CA LYS A 294 -9.75 9.71 26.48
C LYS A 294 -9.81 10.25 27.91
N LYS A 295 -8.66 10.42 28.57
CA LYS A 295 -8.62 11.01 29.92
C LYS A 295 -9.01 12.48 29.91
N GLU A 296 -8.61 13.26 28.91
CA GLU A 296 -9.03 14.65 28.76
C GLU A 296 -10.55 14.73 28.50
N GLU A 297 -11.13 13.82 27.71
CA GLU A 297 -12.59 13.72 27.52
C GLU A 297 -13.34 13.34 28.82
N GLU A 298 -12.82 12.39 29.60
CA GLU A 298 -13.42 11.98 30.88
C GLU A 298 -13.28 13.05 31.97
N ALA A 299 -12.17 13.78 31.99
CA ALA A 299 -11.96 14.94 32.86
C ALA A 299 -12.91 16.09 32.49
N ALA A 300 -13.13 16.35 31.19
CA ALA A 300 -14.08 17.38 30.74
C ALA A 300 -15.53 17.07 31.17
N LEU A 301 -15.89 15.80 31.36
CA LEU A 301 -17.20 15.37 31.85
C LEU A 301 -17.34 15.46 33.38
N THR A 302 -16.25 15.65 34.13
CA THR A 302 -16.24 15.67 35.61
C THR A 302 -16.05 17.08 36.21
N VAL A 303 -16.03 18.15 35.41
CA VAL A 303 -15.90 19.53 35.91
C VAL A 303 -17.22 20.04 36.51
N ASN A 304 -17.39 19.77 37.80
CA ASN A 304 -18.22 20.53 38.72
C ASN A 304 -17.61 20.56 40.15
N ASP A 305 -16.28 20.43 40.27
CA ASP A 305 -15.59 20.68 41.54
C ASP A 305 -14.19 21.29 41.31
N ASP A 306 -13.88 22.29 42.11
CA ASP A 306 -12.94 23.39 41.86
C ASP A 306 -11.56 23.11 42.47
N SER A 307 -10.73 22.29 41.80
CA SER A 307 -9.30 22.20 42.14
C SER A 307 -8.42 21.75 40.97
N SER A 308 -7.75 22.71 40.31
CA SER A 308 -6.78 22.48 39.24
C SER A 308 -5.36 22.29 39.81
N GLU A 309 -4.79 21.08 39.67
CA GLU A 309 -3.34 20.86 39.74
C GLU A 309 -2.79 20.57 38.33
N ASP A 310 -1.81 21.37 37.94
CA ASP A 310 -1.22 21.51 36.61
C ASP A 310 -0.18 20.40 36.39
N ILE A 311 -0.54 19.35 35.64
CA ILE A 311 0.38 18.26 35.27
C ILE A 311 1.04 18.62 33.94
N SER A 312 2.34 18.89 34.03
CA SER A 312 3.21 19.44 32.99
C SER A 312 3.31 18.54 31.74
N LYS A 313 2.94 19.10 30.57
CA LYS A 313 3.04 18.55 29.19
C LYS A 313 4.44 18.47 28.48
N PRO A 314 5.60 18.95 29.00
CA PRO A 314 6.80 19.10 28.18
C PRO A 314 7.58 17.80 27.88
N ASP A 315 7.32 16.69 28.57
CA ASP A 315 8.16 15.48 28.46
C ASP A 315 7.83 14.62 27.21
N LEU A 316 6.59 14.65 26.74
CA LEU A 316 6.14 13.89 25.56
C LEU A 316 6.67 14.46 24.24
N GLU A 317 6.77 15.79 24.12
CA GLU A 317 7.33 16.42 22.93
C GLU A 317 8.82 16.10 22.75
N ALA A 318 9.57 16.02 23.86
CA ALA A 318 10.98 15.64 23.85
C ALA A 318 11.16 14.18 23.39
N HIS A 319 10.31 13.27 23.86
CA HIS A 319 10.29 11.87 23.42
C HIS A 319 9.97 11.73 21.93
N PHE A 320 8.96 12.45 21.42
CA PHE A 320 8.61 12.43 19.99
C PHE A 320 9.72 13.00 19.10
N ALA A 321 10.37 14.10 19.53
CA ALA A 321 11.48 14.69 18.80
C ALA A 321 12.68 13.73 18.71
N SER A 322 12.99 13.03 19.81
CA SER A 322 14.06 12.03 19.87
C SER A 322 13.78 10.84 18.95
N ALA A 323 12.56 10.28 18.98
CA ALA A 323 12.14 9.18 18.13
C ALA A 323 12.22 9.54 16.63
N LYS A 324 11.77 10.74 16.25
CA LYS A 324 11.83 11.23 14.86
C LYS A 324 13.27 11.39 14.36
N LYS A 325 14.21 11.80 15.24
CA LYS A 325 15.63 11.90 14.91
C LYS A 325 16.26 10.52 14.68
N LYS A 326 15.96 9.54 15.53
CA LYS A 326 16.42 8.14 15.37
C LYS A 326 15.89 7.50 14.09
N LEU A 327 14.62 7.71 13.74
CA LEU A 327 14.03 7.21 12.50
C LEU A 327 14.71 7.79 11.25
N ARG A 328 15.07 9.08 11.27
CA ARG A 328 15.80 9.72 10.16
C ARG A 328 17.21 9.15 10.00
N ALA A 329 17.91 8.87 11.10
CA ALA A 329 19.23 8.23 11.06
C ALA A 329 19.14 6.82 10.47
N ALA A 330 18.23 5.99 10.96
CA ALA A 330 18.03 4.62 10.47
C ALA A 330 17.68 4.58 8.96
N ARG A 331 16.86 5.52 8.47
CA ARG A 331 16.57 5.64 7.02
C ARG A 331 17.80 6.01 6.19
N LYS A 332 18.71 6.82 6.74
CA LYS A 332 19.95 7.20 6.07
C LYS A 332 20.90 6.00 5.99
N ASP A 333 21.02 5.23 7.05
CA ASP A 333 21.87 4.03 7.09
C ASP A 333 21.35 2.95 6.13
N LEU A 334 20.03 2.75 6.08
CA LEU A 334 19.41 1.82 5.13
C LEU A 334 19.67 2.23 3.68
N ARG A 335 19.58 3.53 3.36
CA ARG A 335 19.93 4.04 2.03
C ARG A 335 21.39 3.77 1.67
N LYS A 336 22.32 4.07 2.57
CA LYS A 336 23.74 3.83 2.35
C LYS A 336 24.02 2.33 2.12
N ALA A 337 23.38 1.45 2.89
CA ALA A 337 23.49 0.01 2.71
C ALA A 337 22.90 -0.46 1.36
N THR A 338 21.83 0.16 0.86
CA THR A 338 21.28 -0.16 -0.48
C THR A 338 22.12 0.39 -1.62
N GLU A 339 22.80 1.53 -1.44
CA GLU A 339 23.75 2.07 -2.43
C GLU A 339 25.01 1.20 -2.51
N GLU A 340 25.52 0.68 -1.39
CA GLU A 340 26.63 -0.29 -1.37
C GLU A 340 26.27 -1.65 -2.03
N TRP A 341 24.98 -1.92 -2.27
CA TRP A 341 24.50 -3.18 -2.84
C TRP A 341 24.48 -3.21 -4.38
N PHE A 342 24.38 -2.05 -5.04
CA PHE A 342 24.30 -1.91 -6.49
C PHE A 342 25.62 -1.48 -7.12
#